data_AF-A0A2V2VS46-F1
#
_entry.id   AF-A0A2V2VS46-F1
#
_cell.length_a   1.000
_cell.length_b   1.000
_cell.length_c   1.000
_cell.angle_alpha   90.00
_cell.angle_beta   90.00
_cell.angle_gamma   90.00
#
_symmetry.space_group_name_H-M   'P 1'
#
loop_
_entity.id
_entity.type
_entity.pdbx_description
1 polymer ?
#
loop_
_entity_poly.entity_id
_entity_poly.type
_entity_poly.pdbx_seq_one_letter_code
_entity_poly.pdbx_strand_id
1 'polypeptide(L)'
;MLYLTLGSLIYKKEKRMEEIDRNIRTTHIQLEFCVETFDPNAKRHADMKKELYKLRQGVGGGAGDAEGEAGKALEDFKESEEALDAAGIEFNHPVDENNEEVLTRRSKMVEYRSHLSKQEEVKIAAEREEIKRARLLRTGGGGSGEQPRIGNNTAPARLE
;
A
#
# COMPACT_ATOMS: atom_id res chain seq x y z
N MET A 1 -10.95 -10.47 27.37
CA MET A 1 -10.59 -9.13 26.81
C MET A 1 -9.10 -8.94 26.53
N LEU A 2 -8.18 -9.25 27.46
CA LEU A 2 -6.73 -9.08 27.22
C LEU A 2 -6.22 -9.91 26.01
N TYR A 3 -6.61 -11.18 25.91
CA TYR A 3 -6.21 -12.06 24.80
C TYR A 3 -6.53 -11.48 23.41
N LEU A 4 -7.75 -10.98 23.20
CA LEU A 4 -8.16 -10.36 21.93
C LEU A 4 -7.34 -9.12 21.59
N THR A 5 -7.06 -8.28 22.60
CA THR A 5 -6.24 -7.08 22.39
C THR A 5 -4.80 -7.44 22.00
N LEU A 6 -4.25 -8.51 22.59
CA LEU A 6 -2.94 -9.04 22.25
C LEU A 6 -2.94 -9.66 20.86
N GLY A 7 -3.96 -10.43 20.48
CA GLY A 7 -4.13 -10.98 19.13
C GLY A 7 -4.17 -9.88 18.06
N SER A 8 -4.92 -8.80 18.31
CA SER A 8 -4.93 -7.60 17.46
C SER A 8 -3.56 -6.91 17.34
N LEU A 9 -2.77 -6.90 18.42
CA LEU A 9 -1.43 -6.33 18.44
C LEU A 9 -0.42 -7.20 17.68
N ILE A 10 -0.47 -8.51 17.90
CA ILE A 10 0.36 -9.51 17.20
C ILE A 10 0.12 -9.38 15.69
N TYR A 11 -1.13 -9.42 15.24
CA TYR A 11 -1.46 -9.26 13.82
C TYR A 11 -0.86 -7.97 13.21
N LYS A 12 -0.95 -6.84 13.92
CA LYS A 12 -0.39 -5.56 13.45
C LYS A 12 1.14 -5.62 13.36
N LYS A 13 1.80 -6.24 14.33
CA LYS A 13 3.26 -6.39 14.35
C LYS A 13 3.74 -7.32 13.24
N GLU A 14 3.07 -8.45 13.02
CA GLU A 14 3.35 -9.36 11.91
C GLU A 14 3.21 -8.66 10.55
N LYS A 15 2.12 -7.91 10.33
CA LYS A 15 1.94 -7.14 9.10
C LYS A 15 3.02 -6.08 8.91
N ARG A 16 3.45 -5.42 9.99
CA ARG A 16 4.59 -4.50 9.93
C ARG A 16 5.90 -5.21 9.60
N MET A 17 6.12 -6.43 10.11
CA MET A 17 7.31 -7.22 9.73
C MET A 17 7.29 -7.58 8.24
N GLU A 18 6.15 -8.01 7.69
CA GLU A 18 6.02 -8.30 6.25
C GLU A 18 6.37 -7.06 5.39
N GLU A 19 5.95 -5.87 5.82
CA GLU A 19 6.27 -4.61 5.15
C GLU A 19 7.76 -4.26 5.23
N ILE A 20 8.36 -4.40 6.42
CA ILE A 20 9.81 -4.19 6.60
C ILE A 20 10.60 -5.17 5.72
N ASP A 21 10.17 -6.42 5.62
CA ASP A 21 10.83 -7.43 4.77
C ASP A 21 10.74 -7.09 3.28
N ARG A 22 9.62 -6.53 2.82
CA ARG A 22 9.54 -5.98 1.45
C ARG A 22 10.51 -4.82 1.26
N ASN A 23 10.57 -3.89 2.22
CA ASN A 23 11.46 -2.74 2.14
C ASN A 23 12.93 -3.13 2.15
N ILE A 24 13.31 -4.16 2.93
CA ILE A 24 14.66 -4.73 2.94
C ILE A 24 15.01 -5.27 1.55
N ARG A 25 14.10 -6.04 0.92
CA ARG A 25 14.32 -6.57 -0.44
C ARG A 25 14.49 -5.44 -1.46
N THR A 26 13.59 -4.47 -1.47
CA THR A 26 13.69 -3.32 -2.40
C THR A 26 14.99 -2.53 -2.20
N THR A 27 15.33 -2.23 -0.94
CA THR A 27 16.56 -1.49 -0.61
C THR A 27 17.81 -2.29 -0.99
N HIS A 28 17.79 -3.61 -0.85
CA HIS A 28 18.89 -4.46 -1.27
C HIS A 28 19.08 -4.42 -2.78
N ILE A 29 18.00 -4.51 -3.57
CA ILE A 29 18.08 -4.39 -5.04
C ILE A 29 18.66 -3.02 -5.44
N GLN A 30 18.19 -1.93 -4.80
CA GLN A 30 18.72 -0.60 -5.04
C GLN A 30 20.22 -0.48 -4.68
N LEU A 31 20.63 -1.11 -3.58
CA LEU A 31 22.03 -1.16 -3.18
C LEU A 31 22.89 -1.87 -4.22
N GLU A 32 22.51 -3.09 -4.63
CA GLU A 32 23.26 -3.85 -5.65
C GLU A 32 23.39 -3.04 -6.94
N PHE A 33 22.28 -2.44 -7.40
CA PHE A 33 22.29 -1.59 -8.58
C PHE A 33 23.27 -0.40 -8.43
N CYS A 34 23.20 0.34 -7.32
CA CYS A 34 24.11 1.46 -7.08
C CYS A 34 25.57 1.01 -6.99
N VAL A 35 25.86 -0.18 -6.44
CA VAL A 35 27.22 -0.72 -6.37
C VAL A 35 27.72 -1.07 -7.78
N GLU A 36 26.92 -1.74 -8.60
CA GLU A 36 27.25 -2.09 -9.98
C GLU A 36 27.47 -0.85 -10.87
N THR A 37 26.70 0.22 -10.66
CA THR A 37 26.82 1.47 -11.42
C THR A 37 27.79 2.48 -10.80
N PHE A 38 28.52 2.12 -9.74
CA PHE A 38 29.40 3.01 -8.97
C PHE A 38 28.72 4.32 -8.52
N ASP A 39 27.42 4.25 -8.20
CA ASP A 39 26.64 5.38 -7.72
C ASP A 39 27.00 5.69 -6.25
N PRO A 40 27.35 6.95 -5.90
CA PRO A 40 27.65 7.35 -4.53
C PRO A 40 26.50 7.12 -3.53
N ASN A 41 25.27 6.93 -4.00
CA ASN A 41 24.11 6.58 -3.17
C ASN A 41 24.19 5.17 -2.57
N ALA A 42 25.09 4.30 -3.02
CA ALA A 42 25.27 2.95 -2.48
C ALA A 42 25.39 2.96 -0.94
N LYS A 43 26.17 3.88 -0.38
CA LYS A 43 26.33 4.00 1.08
C LYS A 43 24.99 4.28 1.79
N ARG A 44 24.15 5.15 1.21
CA ARG A 44 22.84 5.49 1.77
C ARG A 44 21.92 4.27 1.81
N HIS A 45 21.88 3.46 0.75
CA HIS A 45 21.07 2.24 0.73
C HIS A 45 21.61 1.17 1.69
N ALA A 46 22.94 1.08 1.86
CA ALA A 46 23.54 0.19 2.85
C ALA A 46 23.15 0.57 4.29
N ASP A 47 23.25 1.86 4.63
CA ASP A 47 22.84 2.36 5.96
C ASP A 47 21.33 2.17 6.18
N MET A 48 20.50 2.45 5.17
CA MET A 48 19.05 2.21 5.22
C MET A 48 18.73 0.72 5.46
N LYS A 49 19.40 -0.19 4.75
CA LYS A 49 19.22 -1.64 4.93
C LYS A 49 19.56 -2.06 6.36
N LYS A 50 20.64 -1.52 6.94
CA LYS A 50 21.03 -1.79 8.33
C LYS A 50 19.97 -1.32 9.33
N GLU A 51 19.42 -0.12 9.17
CA GLU A 51 18.35 0.40 10.03
C GLU A 51 17.06 -0.41 9.90
N LEU A 52 16.71 -0.86 8.69
CA LEU A 52 15.56 -1.74 8.48
C LEU A 52 15.72 -3.09 9.21
N TYR A 53 16.92 -3.68 9.24
CA TYR A 53 17.16 -4.90 10.03
C TYR A 53 17.02 -4.68 11.53
N LYS A 54 17.53 -3.58 12.07
CA LYS A 54 17.34 -3.23 13.49
C LYS A 54 15.86 -3.06 13.82
N LEU A 55 15.13 -2.35 12.95
CA LEU A 55 13.70 -2.15 13.11
C LEU A 55 12.95 -3.49 13.06
N ARG A 56 13.30 -4.37 12.11
CA ARG A 56 12.75 -5.73 12.01
C ARG A 56 12.94 -6.51 13.31
N GLN A 57 14.15 -6.47 13.86
CA GLN A 57 14.48 -7.16 15.11
C GLN A 57 13.66 -6.60 16.29
N GLY A 58 13.56 -5.28 16.41
CA GLY A 58 12.77 -4.66 17.48
C GLY A 58 11.27 -4.96 17.39
N VAL A 59 10.70 -4.93 16.18
CA VAL A 59 9.29 -5.28 15.96
C VAL A 59 9.05 -6.77 16.22
N GLY A 60 9.96 -7.64 15.77
CA GLY A 60 9.86 -9.10 15.98
C GLY A 60 9.99 -9.51 17.44
N GLY A 61 10.95 -8.94 18.18
CA GLY A 61 11.07 -9.18 19.62
C GLY A 61 9.78 -8.82 20.36
N GLY A 62 9.24 -7.62 20.09
CA GLY A 62 7.98 -7.21 20.71
C GLY A 62 6.74 -7.94 20.18
N ALA A 63 6.82 -8.75 19.13
CA ALA A 63 5.75 -9.66 18.71
C ALA A 63 5.81 -10.94 19.54
N GLY A 64 7.01 -11.50 19.73
CA GLY A 64 7.24 -12.65 20.62
C GLY A 64 6.85 -12.36 22.07
N ASP A 65 7.14 -11.16 22.59
CA ASP A 65 6.69 -10.76 23.93
C ASP A 65 5.16 -10.78 24.06
N ALA A 66 4.45 -10.28 23.03
CA ALA A 66 2.99 -10.25 23.01
C ALA A 66 2.37 -11.66 22.85
N GLU A 67 3.02 -12.53 22.08
CA GLU A 67 2.64 -13.96 21.99
C GLU A 67 2.82 -14.67 23.33
N GLY A 68 3.92 -14.40 24.04
CA GLY A 68 4.15 -14.95 25.38
C GLY A 68 3.08 -14.49 26.39
N GLU A 69 2.74 -13.21 26.37
CA GLU A 69 1.69 -12.65 27.23
C GLU A 69 0.30 -13.21 26.86
N ALA A 70 0.01 -13.40 25.57
CA ALA A 70 -1.23 -14.02 25.11
C ALA A 70 -1.32 -15.49 25.53
N GLY A 71 -0.22 -16.23 25.45
CA GLY A 71 -0.12 -17.61 25.92
C GLY A 71 -0.40 -17.72 27.41
N LYS A 72 0.17 -16.82 28.22
CA LYS A 72 -0.11 -16.76 29.66
C LYS A 72 -1.57 -16.41 29.95
N ALA A 73 -2.13 -15.42 29.27
CA ALA A 73 -3.53 -15.06 29.43
C ALA A 73 -4.50 -16.20 29.07
N LEU A 74 -4.11 -17.08 28.15
CA LEU A 74 -4.87 -18.28 27.80
C LEU A 74 -4.69 -19.39 28.84
N GLU A 75 -3.48 -19.55 29.39
CA GLU A 75 -3.22 -20.49 30.48
C GLU A 75 -4.02 -20.12 31.74
N ASP A 76 -4.03 -18.85 32.11
CA ASP A 76 -4.80 -18.32 33.26
C ASP A 76 -6.32 -18.49 33.04
N PHE A 77 -6.79 -18.61 31.78
CA PHE A 77 -8.20 -18.81 31.46
C PHE A 77 -8.66 -20.27 31.61
N LYS A 78 -7.75 -21.26 31.58
CA LYS A 78 -8.11 -22.69 31.60
C LYS A 78 -8.97 -23.09 32.79
N GLU A 79 -8.66 -22.57 33.98
CA GLU A 79 -9.45 -22.85 35.19
C GLU A 79 -10.90 -22.34 35.06
N SER A 80 -11.08 -21.22 34.36
CA SER A 80 -12.42 -20.66 34.08
C SER A 80 -13.15 -21.45 33.00
N GLU A 81 -12.44 -21.90 31.97
CA GLU A 81 -12.98 -22.79 30.92
C GLU A 81 -13.51 -24.10 31.52
N GLU A 82 -12.71 -24.79 32.35
CA GLU A 82 -13.13 -26.02 33.02
C GLU A 82 -14.37 -25.81 33.91
N ALA A 83 -14.46 -24.65 34.58
CA ALA A 83 -15.62 -24.30 35.40
C ALA A 83 -16.89 -24.03 34.57
N LEU A 84 -16.75 -23.39 33.40
CA LEU A 84 -17.86 -23.15 32.47
C LEU A 84 -18.37 -24.47 31.87
N ASP A 85 -17.47 -25.35 31.47
CA ASP A 85 -17.80 -26.68 30.97
C ASP A 85 -18.51 -27.52 32.02
N ALA A 86 -18.00 -27.53 33.26
CA ALA A 86 -18.63 -28.24 34.38
C ALA A 86 -20.03 -27.68 34.71
N ALA A 87 -20.26 -26.39 34.50
CA ALA A 87 -21.55 -25.75 34.66
C ALA A 87 -22.50 -25.95 33.45
N GLY A 88 -22.02 -26.55 32.36
CA GLY A 88 -22.77 -26.69 31.11
C GLY A 88 -23.08 -25.35 30.43
N ILE A 89 -22.25 -24.34 30.66
CA ILE A 89 -22.42 -23.00 30.07
C ILE A 89 -21.67 -22.96 28.75
N GLU A 90 -22.41 -22.75 27.66
CA GLU A 90 -21.84 -22.53 26.35
C GLU A 90 -21.13 -21.16 26.30
N PHE A 91 -19.88 -21.15 25.86
CA PHE A 91 -19.07 -19.95 25.73
C PHE A 91 -18.27 -19.96 24.43
N ASN A 92 -17.91 -18.78 23.91
CA ASN A 92 -17.00 -18.67 22.79
C ASN A 92 -15.57 -18.62 23.28
N HIS A 93 -14.73 -19.53 22.78
CA HIS A 93 -13.34 -19.59 23.18
C HIS A 93 -12.55 -18.37 22.66
N PRO A 94 -11.69 -17.73 23.47
CA PRO A 94 -10.97 -16.50 23.07
C PRO A 94 -10.14 -16.62 21.78
N VAL A 95 -9.65 -17.83 21.47
CA VAL A 95 -8.94 -18.10 20.21
C VAL A 95 -9.87 -18.03 19.01
N ASP A 96 -11.08 -18.58 19.13
CA ASP A 96 -12.05 -18.63 18.03
C ASP A 96 -12.56 -17.23 17.73
N GLU A 97 -12.90 -16.46 18.77
CA GLU A 97 -13.29 -15.06 18.63
C GLU A 97 -12.18 -14.22 17.95
N ASN A 98 -10.92 -14.40 18.35
CA ASN A 98 -9.79 -13.73 17.70
C ASN A 98 -9.63 -14.16 16.22
N ASN A 99 -9.84 -15.43 15.90
CA ASN A 99 -9.76 -15.93 14.53
C ASN A 99 -10.86 -15.31 13.65
N GLU A 100 -12.09 -15.20 14.17
CA GLU A 100 -13.19 -14.53 13.48
C GLU A 100 -12.91 -13.04 13.23
N GLU A 101 -12.33 -12.33 14.21
CA GLU A 101 -11.92 -10.94 14.03
C GLU A 101 -10.87 -10.79 12.93
N VAL A 102 -9.86 -11.67 12.92
CA VAL A 102 -8.80 -11.66 11.90
C VAL A 102 -9.39 -11.93 10.51
N LEU A 103 -10.30 -12.89 10.38
CA LEU A 103 -10.98 -13.21 9.13
C LEU A 103 -11.83 -12.02 8.65
N THR A 104 -12.62 -11.44 9.54
CA THR A 104 -13.44 -10.26 9.25
C THR A 104 -12.57 -9.10 8.75
N ARG A 105 -11.42 -8.87 9.40
CA ARG A 105 -10.47 -7.82 8.99
C ARG A 105 -9.89 -8.10 7.61
N ARG A 106 -9.55 -9.37 7.31
CA ARG A 106 -9.04 -9.78 5.99
C ARG A 106 -10.10 -9.60 4.90
N SER A 107 -11.35 -9.98 5.14
CA SER A 107 -12.46 -9.78 4.18
C SER A 107 -12.62 -8.31 3.83
N LYS A 108 -12.72 -7.43 4.84
CA LYS A 108 -12.83 -5.98 4.64
C LYS A 108 -11.68 -5.40 3.82
N MET A 109 -10.45 -5.88 4.03
CA MET A 109 -9.29 -5.44 3.25
C MET A 109 -9.35 -5.88 1.79
N VAL A 110 -9.85 -7.08 1.51
CA VAL A 110 -10.03 -7.59 0.15
C VAL A 110 -11.13 -6.80 -0.57
N GLU A 111 -12.25 -6.55 0.10
CA GLU A 111 -13.34 -5.70 -0.41
C GLU A 111 -12.84 -4.29 -0.74
N TYR A 112 -12.11 -3.66 0.18
CA TYR A 112 -11.53 -2.32 -0.03
C TYR A 112 -10.58 -2.29 -1.24
N ARG A 113 -9.70 -3.28 -1.39
CA ARG A 113 -8.81 -3.40 -2.55
C ARG A 113 -9.60 -3.56 -3.85
N SER A 114 -10.69 -4.34 -3.84
CA SER A 114 -11.58 -4.47 -5.00
C SER A 114 -12.23 -3.13 -5.36
N HIS A 115 -12.69 -2.36 -4.38
CA HIS A 115 -13.26 -1.03 -4.61
C HIS A 115 -12.25 -0.04 -5.19
N LEU A 116 -11.01 -0.03 -4.71
CA LEU A 116 -9.95 0.82 -5.26
C LEU A 116 -9.60 0.45 -6.70
N SER A 117 -9.44 -0.85 -7.01
CA SER A 117 -9.17 -1.32 -8.38
C SER A 117 -10.25 -0.84 -9.36
N LYS A 118 -11.52 -0.98 -8.97
CA LYS A 118 -12.65 -0.51 -9.80
C LYS A 118 -12.58 1.00 -10.05
N GLN A 119 -12.21 1.79 -9.05
CA GLN A 119 -12.05 3.24 -9.22
C GLN A 119 -10.88 3.59 -10.16
N GLU A 120 -9.76 2.87 -10.05
CA GLU A 120 -8.62 3.04 -10.96
C GLU A 120 -8.99 2.66 -12.40
N GLU A 121 -9.71 1.55 -12.59
CA GLU A 121 -10.20 1.13 -13.91
C GLU A 121 -11.11 2.19 -14.54
N VAL A 122 -12.02 2.79 -13.75
CA VAL A 122 -12.89 3.87 -14.22
C VAL A 122 -12.09 5.11 -14.61
N LYS A 123 -11.09 5.52 -13.83
CA LYS A 123 -10.20 6.64 -14.17
C LYS A 123 -9.43 6.38 -15.45
N ILE A 124 -8.84 5.20 -15.59
CA ILE A 124 -8.10 4.79 -16.78
C ILE A 124 -9.03 4.78 -18.01
N ALA A 125 -10.27 4.31 -17.87
CA ALA A 125 -11.24 4.31 -18.96
C ALA A 125 -11.61 5.73 -19.41
N ALA A 126 -11.82 6.66 -18.47
CA ALA A 126 -12.10 8.05 -18.76
C ALA A 126 -10.92 8.74 -19.45
N GLU A 127 -9.69 8.57 -18.94
CA GLU A 127 -8.47 9.10 -19.55
C GLU A 127 -8.25 8.54 -20.97
N ARG A 128 -8.49 7.24 -21.17
CA ARG A 128 -8.42 6.63 -22.50
C ARG A 128 -9.44 7.21 -23.47
N GLU A 129 -10.66 7.47 -23.02
CA GLU A 129 -11.68 8.10 -23.85
C GLU A 129 -11.31 9.56 -24.19
N GLU A 130 -10.77 10.31 -23.23
CA GLU A 130 -10.27 11.67 -23.44
C GLU A 130 -9.12 11.70 -24.45
N ILE A 131 -8.15 10.80 -24.33
CA ILE A 131 -7.07 10.64 -25.31
C ILE A 131 -7.63 10.31 -26.69
N LYS A 132 -8.66 9.45 -26.77
CA LYS A 132 -9.32 9.09 -28.04
C LYS A 132 -10.03 10.29 -28.68
N ARG A 133 -10.77 11.09 -27.89
CA ARG A 133 -11.42 12.33 -28.33
C ARG A 133 -10.39 13.37 -28.79
N ALA A 134 -9.31 13.58 -28.02
CA ALA A 134 -8.23 14.49 -28.36
C ALA A 134 -7.51 14.08 -29.65
N ARG A 135 -7.31 12.78 -29.89
CA ARG A 135 -6.76 12.26 -31.15
C ARG A 135 -7.69 12.54 -32.33
N LEU A 136 -9.01 12.31 -32.17
CA LEU A 136 -10.00 12.56 -33.21
C LEU A 136 -10.08 14.05 -33.59
N LEU A 137 -10.03 14.95 -32.61
CA LEU A 137 -9.97 16.40 -32.85
C LEU A 137 -8.67 16.81 -33.56
N ARG A 138 -7.54 16.19 -33.19
CA ARG A 138 -6.24 16.45 -33.83
C ARG A 138 -6.20 15.97 -35.29
N THR A 139 -6.89 14.87 -35.62
CA THR A 139 -7.02 14.38 -37.00
C THR A 139 -8.13 15.05 -37.80
N GLY A 140 -9.11 15.67 -37.14
CA GLY A 140 -10.21 16.43 -37.77
C GLY A 140 -9.86 17.88 -38.12
N GLY A 141 -8.80 18.45 -37.54
CA GLY A 141 -8.32 19.82 -37.81
C GLY A 141 -7.50 20.00 -39.09
N GLY A 142 -7.46 19.01 -39.97
CA GLY A 142 -6.63 19.01 -41.18
C GLY A 142 -7.34 19.45 -42.48
N GLY A 143 -8.55 20.03 -42.42
CA GLY A 143 -9.32 20.35 -43.61
C GLY A 143 -10.14 21.63 -43.52
N SER A 144 -9.87 22.54 -44.46
CA SER A 144 -10.65 23.70 -44.93
C SER A 144 -10.45 25.07 -44.25
N GLY A 145 -10.05 26.07 -45.06
CA GLY A 145 -10.55 27.44 -44.90
C GLY A 145 -9.54 28.59 -44.86
N GLU A 146 -9.03 29.01 -46.03
CA GLU A 146 -8.71 30.39 -46.45
C GLU A 146 -7.86 31.33 -45.56
N GLN A 147 -6.65 31.63 -46.05
CA GLN A 147 -5.91 32.86 -45.75
C GLN A 147 -6.56 34.07 -46.45
N PRO A 148 -6.89 35.17 -45.75
CA PRO A 148 -7.18 36.42 -46.44
C PRO A 148 -5.86 37.05 -46.90
N ARG A 149 -5.65 37.10 -48.22
CA ARG A 149 -4.57 37.87 -48.86
C ARG A 149 -4.79 39.35 -48.55
N ILE A 150 -3.92 39.93 -47.72
CA ILE A 150 -3.84 41.38 -47.55
C ILE A 150 -3.26 41.97 -48.84
N GLY A 151 -4.10 42.67 -49.59
CA GLY A 151 -3.74 43.36 -50.81
C GLY A 151 -2.81 44.55 -50.53
N ASN A 152 -1.67 44.54 -51.21
CA ASN A 152 -0.83 45.73 -51.42
C ASN A 152 -1.66 46.84 -52.07
N ASN A 153 -1.65 48.03 -51.48
CA ASN A 153 -1.77 49.31 -52.20
C ASN A 153 -1.32 50.44 -51.28
N THR A 154 -0.15 51.04 -51.55
CA THR A 154 0.02 52.48 -51.77
C THR A 154 1.47 52.75 -52.19
N ALA A 155 1.61 53.44 -53.32
CA ALA A 155 2.85 53.82 -54.01
C ALA A 155 3.49 55.11 -53.39
N PRO A 156 4.65 55.59 -53.89
CA PRO A 156 5.70 56.22 -53.08
C PRO A 156 5.82 57.77 -53.20
N ALA A 157 6.89 58.30 -52.59
CA ALA A 157 7.51 59.65 -52.69
C ALA A 157 7.06 60.65 -51.61
N ARG A 158 7.90 61.52 -51.04
CA ARG A 158 9.15 62.13 -51.54
C ARG A 158 9.94 62.75 -50.37
N LEU A 159 11.25 62.88 -50.55
CA LEU A 159 12.17 63.74 -49.77
C LEU A 159 11.67 65.20 -49.71
N GLU A 160 11.81 65.86 -48.56
CA GLU A 160 12.87 66.84 -48.25
C GLU A 160 13.11 66.89 -46.73
#